data_AF-A0A0W0FML0-F1
#
_entry.id   AF-A0A0W0FML0-F1
#
_cell.length_a   1.000
_cell.length_b   1.000
_cell.length_c   1.000
_cell.angle_alpha   90.00
_cell.angle_beta   90.00
_cell.angle_gamma   90.00
#
_symmetry.space_group_name_H-M   'P 1'
#
loop_
_entity.id
_entity.type
_entity.pdbx_description
1 polymer ?
#
loop_
_entity_poly.entity_id
_entity_poly.type
_entity_poly.pdbx_seq_one_letter_code
_entity_poly.pdbx_strand_id
1 'polypeptide(L)'
;MNATTYSFDVADASGNLADGICRENFSLATGLPGTGTPRFMPYWFKDRGEDGNFMAGAGGVISSANDMAIWLQTLLLWGKHPQTGEVIIPEEVLRTVASGVTVADSGLEGIPSAQAVLSPSVYGGGQLASSYRGHYVIEHGGGVNGAHSIVARLPFDNIGVAVLTNDDDIGPIIREIIKYRLIDEALGLEPYDWDSIIKNVSGLAVPTDNSSRPTNASDPSIDFTSLAGTYNNPGYGNFTFCLVSLEPTESCRELVANASTLLPGAINPTVPTLLAKADAVFAEYVALTHSDGNKFDFATMYSFSTNNSEQPFWAKVLTVSDFVAEFAATDNGIGMAMNGGFWGAGAGDPTGDSLEERAEVWFRQVVPST
;
A
#
# COMPACT_ATOMS: atom_id res chain seq x y z
N MET A 1 -9.53 13.51 -21.11
CA MET A 1 -9.38 12.21 -21.79
C MET A 1 -10.73 11.80 -22.37
N ASN A 2 -10.74 11.20 -23.56
CA ASN A 2 -11.98 10.83 -24.26
C ASN A 2 -12.33 9.33 -24.17
N ALA A 3 -11.42 8.50 -23.66
CA ALA A 3 -11.61 7.07 -23.46
C ALA A 3 -10.58 6.52 -22.47
N THR A 4 -10.91 5.46 -21.76
CA THR A 4 -9.99 4.67 -20.93
C THR A 4 -8.75 4.20 -21.70
N THR A 5 -7.58 4.19 -21.05
CA THR A 5 -6.30 3.73 -21.63
C THR A 5 -5.40 3.14 -20.54
N TYR A 6 -4.33 2.43 -20.92
CA TYR A 6 -3.22 2.14 -20.01
C TYR A 6 -1.97 3.01 -20.29
N SER A 7 -2.05 3.97 -21.21
CA SER A 7 -0.94 4.86 -21.54
C SER A 7 -0.97 6.14 -20.69
N PHE A 8 0.05 6.32 -19.85
CA PHE A 8 0.29 7.57 -19.13
C PHE A 8 0.39 8.76 -20.11
N ASP A 9 1.19 8.64 -21.18
CA ASP A 9 1.40 9.74 -22.13
C ASP A 9 0.09 10.19 -22.80
N VAL A 10 -0.80 9.25 -23.16
CA VAL A 10 -2.12 9.58 -23.73
C VAL A 10 -2.99 10.29 -22.69
N ALA A 11 -2.96 9.81 -21.44
CA ALA A 11 -3.72 10.40 -20.36
C ALA A 11 -3.25 11.83 -20.02
N ASP A 12 -1.95 12.01 -19.89
CA ASP A 12 -1.27 13.27 -19.57
C ASP A 12 -1.46 14.30 -20.69
N ALA A 13 -1.24 13.90 -21.95
CA ALA A 13 -1.45 14.76 -23.12
C ALA A 13 -2.91 15.24 -23.25
N SER A 14 -3.86 14.55 -22.62
CA SER A 14 -5.26 15.00 -22.60
C SER A 14 -5.50 16.23 -21.71
N GLY A 15 -4.55 16.59 -20.84
CA GLY A 15 -4.66 17.70 -19.89
C GLY A 15 -5.75 17.52 -18.82
N ASN A 16 -6.28 16.31 -18.67
CA ASN A 16 -7.36 15.99 -17.73
C ASN A 16 -6.99 14.86 -16.75
N LEU A 17 -5.72 14.41 -16.76
CA LEU A 17 -5.25 13.45 -15.76
C LEU A 17 -5.23 14.16 -14.40
N ALA A 18 -5.90 13.58 -13.41
CA ALA A 18 -5.89 14.14 -12.07
C ALA A 18 -4.52 13.94 -11.42
N ASP A 19 -3.97 15.00 -10.86
CA ASP A 19 -2.77 14.93 -10.04
C ASP A 19 -3.07 14.21 -8.73
N GLY A 20 -2.17 13.34 -8.31
CA GLY A 20 -2.21 12.73 -6.98
C GLY A 20 -1.87 13.76 -5.91
N ILE A 21 -2.49 13.62 -4.74
CA ILE A 21 -2.27 14.48 -3.59
C ILE A 21 -1.96 13.58 -2.40
N CYS A 22 -0.94 13.96 -1.63
CA CYS A 22 -0.63 13.37 -0.33
C CYS A 22 -0.28 14.50 0.63
N ARG A 23 0.10 14.19 1.88
CA ARG A 23 0.32 15.19 2.92
C ARG A 23 1.60 14.92 3.69
N GLU A 24 2.41 15.97 3.81
CA GLU A 24 3.54 16.00 4.72
C GLU A 24 3.04 16.26 6.15
N ASN A 25 3.68 15.61 7.13
CA ASN A 25 3.32 15.70 8.56
C ASN A 25 1.87 15.28 8.85
N PHE A 26 1.35 14.33 8.07
CA PHE A 26 0.05 13.71 8.29
C PHE A 26 0.22 12.40 9.07
N SER A 27 -0.70 12.14 9.99
CA SER A 27 -0.81 10.87 10.70
C SER A 27 -2.27 10.47 10.73
N LEU A 28 -2.56 9.22 10.38
CA LEU A 28 -3.92 8.68 10.46
C LEU A 28 -4.45 8.63 11.92
N ALA A 29 -3.57 8.66 12.96
CA ALA A 29 -4.00 8.58 14.37
C ALA A 29 -4.55 9.91 14.86
N THR A 30 -3.93 11.00 14.44
CA THR A 30 -4.20 12.34 14.95
C THR A 30 -4.84 13.24 13.91
N GLY A 31 -4.83 12.80 12.64
CA GLY A 31 -5.24 13.59 11.50
C GLY A 31 -6.71 13.42 11.16
N LEU A 32 -7.48 14.50 11.33
CA LEU A 32 -8.75 14.67 10.63
C LEU A 32 -8.50 14.95 9.14
N PRO A 33 -9.49 14.71 8.26
CA PRO A 33 -9.48 15.26 6.91
C PRO A 33 -9.09 16.74 6.89
N GLY A 34 -7.98 17.07 6.21
CA GLY A 34 -7.44 18.43 6.12
C GLY A 34 -6.26 18.77 7.05
N THR A 35 -5.80 17.85 7.89
CA THR A 35 -4.56 18.00 8.66
C THR A 35 -3.33 17.62 7.81
N GLY A 36 -2.14 18.14 8.14
CA GLY A 36 -0.93 17.99 7.32
C GLY A 36 -0.86 19.01 6.17
N THR A 37 0.31 19.13 5.54
CA THR A 37 0.52 20.05 4.41
C THR A 37 0.35 19.30 3.09
N PRO A 38 -0.62 19.66 2.23
CA PRO A 38 -0.78 19.02 0.93
C PRO A 38 0.49 19.10 0.08
N ARG A 39 0.83 17.98 -0.55
CA ARG A 39 1.96 17.80 -1.45
C ARG A 39 1.46 17.11 -2.72
N PHE A 40 2.00 17.57 -3.84
CA PHE A 40 1.81 16.89 -5.11
C PHE A 40 2.45 15.50 -5.04
N MET A 41 1.71 14.49 -5.48
CA MET A 41 2.20 13.14 -5.66
C MET A 41 2.23 12.83 -7.16
N PRO A 42 3.42 12.59 -7.74
CA PRO A 42 3.52 12.27 -9.15
C PRO A 42 2.80 10.95 -9.45
N TYR A 43 2.32 10.81 -10.69
CA TYR A 43 1.77 9.54 -11.16
C TYR A 43 2.78 8.41 -10.94
N TRP A 44 2.29 7.36 -10.29
CA TRP A 44 3.08 6.26 -9.73
C TRP A 44 3.93 5.51 -10.75
N PHE A 45 3.55 5.48 -12.03
CA PHE A 45 4.25 4.70 -13.04
C PHE A 45 4.19 5.34 -14.43
N LYS A 46 5.27 6.01 -14.84
CA LYS A 46 5.32 6.75 -16.12
C LYS A 46 5.90 5.93 -17.27
N ASP A 47 6.47 4.76 -16.98
CA ASP A 47 7.24 3.98 -17.94
C ASP A 47 6.39 2.95 -18.68
N ARG A 48 6.45 3.00 -20.02
CA ARG A 48 5.87 2.04 -20.97
C ARG A 48 4.33 1.96 -20.92
N GLY A 49 3.69 2.00 -22.08
CA GLY A 49 2.23 1.95 -22.21
C GLY A 49 1.65 0.53 -22.17
N GLU A 50 0.52 0.35 -22.86
CA GLU A 50 -0.28 -0.88 -22.96
C GLU A 50 0.53 -2.17 -23.24
N ASP A 51 1.57 -2.09 -24.07
CA ASP A 51 2.28 -3.26 -24.59
C ASP A 51 3.60 -3.62 -23.88
N GLY A 52 3.95 -2.94 -22.77
CA GLY A 52 5.28 -3.12 -22.15
C GLY A 52 5.37 -2.86 -20.66
N ASN A 53 4.25 -2.51 -20.02
CA ASN A 53 4.18 -2.27 -18.58
C ASN A 53 3.68 -3.52 -17.85
N PHE A 54 4.54 -4.15 -17.05
CA PHE A 54 4.20 -5.36 -16.29
C PHE A 54 3.12 -5.12 -15.22
N MET A 55 2.94 -3.86 -14.79
CA MET A 55 1.90 -3.47 -13.84
C MET A 55 0.57 -3.13 -14.52
N ALA A 56 0.52 -3.01 -15.85
CA ALA A 56 -0.67 -2.61 -16.58
C ALA A 56 -1.88 -3.50 -16.24
N GLY A 57 -1.69 -4.82 -16.23
CA GLY A 57 -2.77 -5.78 -15.97
C GLY A 57 -3.34 -5.72 -14.55
N ALA A 58 -2.52 -5.35 -13.55
CA ALA A 58 -2.94 -5.36 -12.13
C ALA A 58 -3.53 -4.03 -11.67
N GLY A 59 -3.10 -2.90 -12.25
CA GLY A 59 -3.52 -1.58 -11.78
C GLY A 59 -3.25 -0.41 -12.72
N GLY A 60 -2.92 -0.65 -13.99
CA GLY A 60 -2.54 0.42 -14.93
C GLY A 60 -3.69 1.06 -15.69
N VAL A 61 -4.95 0.66 -15.47
CA VAL A 61 -6.11 1.26 -16.15
C VAL A 61 -6.26 2.71 -15.69
N ILE A 62 -6.26 3.64 -16.64
CA ILE A 62 -6.56 5.06 -16.42
C ILE A 62 -7.92 5.35 -17.06
N SER A 63 -8.86 5.86 -16.27
CA SER A 63 -10.26 5.99 -16.67
C SER A 63 -10.89 7.31 -16.20
N SER A 64 -12.10 7.59 -16.68
CA SER A 64 -12.95 8.70 -16.25
C SER A 64 -14.21 8.22 -15.53
N ALA A 65 -14.91 9.14 -14.84
CA ALA A 65 -16.23 8.85 -14.26
C ALA A 65 -17.26 8.46 -15.34
N ASN A 66 -17.16 9.04 -16.55
CA ASN A 66 -18.05 8.72 -17.67
C ASN A 66 -17.85 7.27 -18.14
N ASP A 67 -16.59 6.85 -18.31
CA ASP A 67 -16.27 5.49 -18.74
C ASP A 67 -16.62 4.47 -17.65
N MET A 68 -16.41 4.82 -16.36
CA MET A 68 -16.85 3.99 -15.24
C MET A 68 -18.37 3.82 -15.19
N ALA A 69 -19.14 4.85 -15.57
CA ALA A 69 -20.59 4.72 -15.69
C ALA A 69 -21.00 3.77 -16.82
N ILE A 70 -20.32 3.80 -17.97
CA ILE A 70 -20.55 2.85 -19.07
C ILE A 70 -20.17 1.43 -18.64
N TRP A 71 -19.05 1.28 -17.93
CA TRP A 71 -18.58 0.01 -17.41
C TRP A 71 -19.55 -0.61 -16.40
N LEU A 72 -20.00 0.16 -15.40
CA LEU A 72 -20.99 -0.28 -14.43
C LEU A 72 -22.31 -0.69 -15.08
N GLN A 73 -22.80 0.10 -16.03
CA GLN A 73 -24.00 -0.26 -16.81
C GLN A 73 -23.79 -1.56 -17.59
N THR A 74 -22.62 -1.74 -18.21
CA THR A 74 -22.28 -2.99 -18.92
C THR A 74 -22.31 -4.19 -17.96
N LEU A 75 -21.77 -4.04 -16.75
CA LEU A 75 -21.78 -5.09 -15.73
C LEU A 75 -23.20 -5.40 -15.20
N LEU A 76 -24.03 -4.37 -14.99
CA LEU A 76 -25.43 -4.52 -14.56
C LEU A 76 -26.31 -5.13 -15.66
N LEU A 77 -25.97 -4.88 -16.93
CA LEU A 77 -26.60 -5.49 -18.10
C LEU A 77 -25.97 -6.85 -18.47
N TRP A 78 -25.25 -7.47 -17.53
CA TRP A 78 -24.64 -8.80 -17.68
C TRP A 78 -23.75 -8.92 -18.92
N GLY A 79 -22.95 -7.87 -19.16
CA GLY A 79 -21.92 -7.83 -20.19
C GLY A 79 -22.37 -7.22 -21.52
N LYS A 80 -23.59 -6.68 -21.59
CA LYS A 80 -24.09 -5.96 -22.78
C LYS A 80 -23.75 -4.48 -22.72
N HIS A 81 -23.26 -3.94 -23.83
CA HIS A 81 -23.01 -2.52 -23.95
C HIS A 81 -24.33 -1.71 -23.86
N PRO A 82 -24.41 -0.68 -23.01
CA PRO A 82 -25.69 -0.05 -22.65
C PRO A 82 -26.42 0.63 -23.81
N GLN A 83 -25.71 1.13 -24.81
CA GLN A 83 -26.33 1.82 -25.94
C GLN A 83 -26.60 0.93 -27.15
N THR A 84 -25.74 -0.08 -27.39
CA THR A 84 -25.82 -0.91 -28.61
C THR A 84 -26.48 -2.26 -28.36
N GLY A 85 -26.54 -2.72 -27.10
CA GLY A 85 -27.02 -4.05 -26.73
C GLY A 85 -26.09 -5.20 -27.15
N GLU A 86 -24.93 -4.88 -27.73
CA GLU A 86 -23.91 -5.86 -28.11
C GLU A 86 -23.35 -6.56 -26.87
N VAL A 87 -23.18 -7.87 -26.94
CA VAL A 87 -22.56 -8.66 -25.87
C VAL A 87 -21.05 -8.48 -25.96
N ILE A 88 -20.49 -7.67 -25.06
CA ILE A 88 -19.05 -7.42 -24.95
C ILE A 88 -18.39 -8.49 -24.08
N ILE A 89 -19.08 -8.91 -23.02
CA ILE A 89 -18.63 -9.95 -22.10
C ILE A 89 -19.74 -11.00 -21.99
N PRO A 90 -19.45 -12.29 -22.22
CA PRO A 90 -20.43 -13.34 -21.97
C PRO A 90 -20.87 -13.32 -20.50
N GLU A 91 -22.18 -13.40 -20.26
CA GLU A 91 -22.75 -13.37 -18.91
C GLU A 91 -22.15 -14.47 -18.00
N GLU A 92 -21.89 -15.65 -18.56
CA GLU A 92 -21.26 -16.76 -17.82
C GLU A 92 -19.89 -16.38 -17.24
N VAL A 93 -19.09 -15.60 -17.97
CA VAL A 93 -17.78 -15.13 -17.51
C VAL A 93 -17.95 -14.21 -16.30
N LEU A 94 -18.89 -13.25 -16.37
CA LEU A 94 -19.18 -12.34 -15.26
C LEU A 94 -19.65 -13.09 -14.00
N ARG A 95 -20.47 -14.13 -14.18
CA ARG A 95 -20.93 -14.97 -13.07
C ARG A 95 -19.78 -15.79 -12.46
N THR A 96 -18.92 -16.36 -13.29
CA THR A 96 -17.77 -17.13 -12.83
C THR A 96 -16.79 -16.26 -12.07
N VAL A 97 -16.41 -15.08 -12.59
CA VAL A 97 -15.43 -14.22 -11.90
C VAL A 97 -15.99 -13.62 -10.60
N ALA A 98 -17.31 -13.43 -10.49
CA ALA A 98 -17.94 -12.98 -9.26
C ALA A 98 -18.21 -14.11 -8.25
N SER A 99 -18.00 -15.37 -8.63
CA SER A 99 -18.21 -16.51 -7.72
C SER A 99 -17.09 -16.56 -6.68
N GLY A 100 -17.47 -16.69 -5.40
CA GLY A 100 -16.52 -16.82 -4.32
C GLY A 100 -15.75 -18.13 -4.38
N VAL A 101 -14.44 -18.05 -4.48
CA VAL A 101 -13.51 -19.21 -4.45
C VAL A 101 -12.89 -19.35 -3.07
N THR A 102 -12.58 -18.24 -2.41
CA THR A 102 -12.00 -18.21 -1.06
C THR A 102 -12.77 -17.26 -0.16
N VAL A 103 -12.76 -17.52 1.15
CA VAL A 103 -13.16 -16.51 2.15
C VAL A 103 -12.06 -15.46 2.22
N ALA A 104 -12.43 -14.19 2.25
CA ALA A 104 -11.49 -13.08 2.31
C ALA A 104 -11.86 -12.13 3.45
N ASP A 105 -10.84 -11.66 4.16
CA ASP A 105 -10.99 -10.61 5.15
C ASP A 105 -11.28 -9.29 4.43
N SER A 106 -12.35 -8.61 4.82
CA SER A 106 -12.72 -7.29 4.30
C SER A 106 -11.94 -6.14 4.95
N GLY A 107 -11.03 -6.44 5.89
CA GLY A 107 -10.38 -5.48 6.77
C GLY A 107 -11.32 -4.92 7.84
N LEU A 108 -12.55 -5.48 7.92
CA LEU A 108 -13.58 -5.08 8.89
C LEU A 108 -14.02 -6.25 9.78
N GLU A 109 -13.33 -7.39 9.71
CA GLU A 109 -13.60 -8.53 10.57
C GLU A 109 -13.33 -8.22 12.05
N GLY A 110 -14.14 -8.80 12.93
CA GLY A 110 -14.03 -8.60 14.38
C GLY A 110 -14.57 -7.27 14.90
N ILE A 111 -15.07 -6.37 14.04
CA ILE A 111 -15.71 -5.11 14.45
C ILE A 111 -17.23 -5.32 14.50
N PRO A 112 -17.84 -5.40 15.70
CA PRO A 112 -19.26 -5.78 15.82
C PRO A 112 -20.22 -4.83 15.10
N SER A 113 -19.93 -3.53 15.04
CA SER A 113 -20.75 -2.56 14.32
C SER A 113 -20.69 -2.76 12.80
N ALA A 114 -19.52 -3.01 12.23
CA ALA A 114 -19.41 -3.30 10.80
C ALA A 114 -20.07 -4.65 10.46
N GLN A 115 -19.85 -5.68 11.29
CA GLN A 115 -20.43 -7.02 11.12
C GLN A 115 -21.95 -7.07 11.34
N ALA A 116 -22.55 -6.05 11.97
CA ALA A 116 -24.00 -5.96 12.09
C ALA A 116 -24.70 -5.68 10.75
N VAL A 117 -23.98 -5.12 9.78
CA VAL A 117 -24.50 -4.74 8.46
C VAL A 117 -23.78 -5.41 7.29
N LEU A 118 -22.68 -6.12 7.54
CA LEU A 118 -21.93 -6.86 6.52
C LEU A 118 -21.97 -8.36 6.77
N SER A 119 -22.06 -9.15 5.69
CA SER A 119 -21.73 -10.58 5.75
C SER A 119 -20.22 -10.80 5.68
N PRO A 120 -19.73 -12.02 5.98
CA PRO A 120 -18.41 -12.44 5.52
C PRO A 120 -18.25 -12.21 4.02
N SER A 121 -17.03 -11.90 3.60
CA SER A 121 -16.69 -11.65 2.21
C SER A 121 -16.02 -12.87 1.58
N VAL A 122 -16.22 -13.04 0.28
CA VAL A 122 -15.54 -14.05 -0.53
C VAL A 122 -14.86 -13.39 -1.72
N TYR A 123 -13.75 -13.97 -2.18
CA TYR A 123 -13.00 -13.48 -3.32
C TYR A 123 -13.07 -14.47 -4.48
N GLY A 124 -13.30 -13.93 -5.69
CA GLY A 124 -13.38 -14.69 -6.94
C GLY A 124 -12.26 -14.33 -7.93
N GLY A 125 -12.61 -14.26 -9.21
CA GLY A 125 -11.71 -13.82 -10.29
C GLY A 125 -11.50 -12.31 -10.27
N GLY A 126 -10.77 -11.80 -9.27
CA GLY A 126 -10.44 -10.38 -9.16
C GLY A 126 -11.59 -9.52 -8.64
N GLN A 127 -12.51 -10.07 -7.83
CA GLN A 127 -13.67 -9.37 -7.27
C GLN A 127 -13.99 -9.92 -5.88
N LEU A 128 -14.35 -9.02 -4.97
CA LEU A 128 -14.96 -9.35 -3.68
C LEU A 128 -16.48 -9.44 -3.85
N ALA A 129 -17.09 -10.39 -3.17
CA ALA A 129 -18.54 -10.50 -3.05
C ALA A 129 -18.95 -10.66 -1.59
N SER A 130 -20.00 -9.97 -1.19
CA SER A 130 -20.55 -9.98 0.16
C SER A 130 -22.01 -9.55 0.15
N SER A 131 -22.62 -9.39 1.31
CA SER A 131 -23.91 -8.74 1.50
C SER A 131 -23.75 -7.52 2.39
N TYR A 132 -24.30 -6.38 1.96
CA TYR A 132 -24.50 -5.19 2.79
C TYR A 132 -25.98 -5.04 3.10
N ARG A 133 -26.36 -5.15 4.37
CA ARG A 133 -27.74 -5.04 4.88
C ARG A 133 -28.73 -5.97 4.17
N GLY A 134 -28.26 -7.14 3.75
CA GLY A 134 -29.04 -8.15 3.03
C GLY A 134 -29.02 -8.01 1.51
N HIS A 135 -28.39 -6.98 0.96
CA HIS A 135 -28.24 -6.77 -0.48
C HIS A 135 -26.90 -7.30 -0.96
N TYR A 136 -26.91 -8.07 -2.04
CA TYR A 136 -25.70 -8.69 -2.58
C TYR A 136 -24.84 -7.67 -3.30
N VAL A 137 -23.59 -7.53 -2.86
CA VAL A 137 -22.61 -6.57 -3.40
C VAL A 137 -21.47 -7.35 -4.06
N ILE A 138 -21.10 -6.93 -5.27
CA ILE A 138 -19.87 -7.35 -5.93
C ILE A 138 -19.01 -6.11 -6.17
N GLU A 139 -17.75 -6.14 -5.76
CA GLU A 139 -16.89 -4.98 -5.83
C GLU A 139 -15.41 -5.28 -6.04
N HIS A 140 -14.64 -4.26 -6.38
CA HIS A 140 -13.19 -4.30 -6.35
C HIS A 140 -12.62 -2.92 -6.01
N GLY A 141 -11.73 -2.89 -5.03
CA GLY A 141 -10.94 -1.70 -4.68
C GLY A 141 -9.76 -1.53 -5.63
N GLY A 142 -9.31 -0.30 -5.81
CA GLY A 142 -8.08 0.03 -6.53
C GLY A 142 -7.27 1.02 -5.73
N GLY A 143 -5.98 0.77 -5.59
CA GLY A 143 -5.07 1.67 -4.88
C GLY A 143 -3.70 1.66 -5.55
N VAL A 144 -3.30 2.84 -6.00
CA VAL A 144 -1.95 3.14 -6.46
C VAL A 144 -1.55 4.48 -5.83
N ASN A 145 -0.26 4.81 -5.85
CA ASN A 145 0.19 6.05 -5.23
C ASN A 145 -0.56 7.26 -5.82
N GLY A 146 -1.25 7.99 -4.95
CA GLY A 146 -1.98 9.20 -5.30
C GLY A 146 -3.35 8.98 -5.95
N ALA A 147 -3.79 7.73 -6.17
CA ALA A 147 -5.10 7.46 -6.76
C ALA A 147 -5.74 6.19 -6.20
N HIS A 148 -6.99 6.34 -5.77
CA HIS A 148 -7.74 5.34 -5.01
C HIS A 148 -9.16 5.26 -5.53
N SER A 149 -9.65 4.04 -5.80
CA SER A 149 -10.97 3.80 -6.36
C SER A 149 -11.70 2.67 -5.67
N ILE A 150 -13.03 2.69 -5.72
CA ILE A 150 -13.87 1.54 -5.41
C ILE A 150 -14.97 1.46 -6.47
N VAL A 151 -15.15 0.29 -7.06
CA VAL A 151 -16.21 0.02 -8.04
C VAL A 151 -17.06 -1.12 -7.50
N ALA A 152 -18.33 -0.83 -7.24
CA ALA A 152 -19.27 -1.76 -6.64
C ALA A 152 -20.57 -1.84 -7.46
N ARG A 153 -21.19 -3.01 -7.49
CA ARG A 153 -22.50 -3.22 -8.10
C ARG A 153 -23.37 -4.15 -7.25
N LEU A 154 -24.65 -3.81 -7.18
CA LEU A 154 -25.70 -4.64 -6.61
C LEU A 154 -26.56 -5.13 -7.79
N PRO A 155 -26.22 -6.28 -8.41
CA PRO A 155 -26.82 -6.68 -9.67
C PRO A 155 -28.32 -6.99 -9.56
N PHE A 156 -28.82 -7.34 -8.38
CA PHE A 156 -30.23 -7.63 -8.15
C PHE A 156 -31.07 -6.40 -7.78
N ASP A 157 -30.41 -5.30 -7.41
CA ASP A 157 -31.03 -4.02 -7.09
C ASP A 157 -30.86 -3.00 -8.25
N ASN A 158 -30.11 -3.37 -9.30
CA ASN A 158 -29.75 -2.51 -10.43
C ASN A 158 -29.04 -1.21 -10.01
N ILE A 159 -28.15 -1.31 -9.02
CA ILE A 159 -27.36 -0.19 -8.49
C ILE A 159 -25.89 -0.40 -8.83
N GLY A 160 -25.24 0.65 -9.35
CA GLY A 160 -23.80 0.69 -9.59
C GLY A 160 -23.20 1.94 -8.98
N VAL A 161 -22.07 1.79 -8.30
CA VAL A 161 -21.34 2.88 -7.63
C VAL A 161 -19.87 2.80 -8.01
N ALA A 162 -19.31 3.92 -8.46
CA ALA A 162 -17.88 4.09 -8.62
C ALA A 162 -17.47 5.37 -7.90
N VAL A 163 -16.49 5.27 -7.01
CA VAL A 163 -15.89 6.43 -6.34
C VAL A 163 -14.41 6.45 -6.69
N LEU A 164 -13.93 7.59 -7.18
CA LEU A 164 -12.54 7.83 -7.56
C LEU A 164 -12.02 8.99 -6.71
N THR A 165 -10.85 8.83 -6.10
CA THR A 165 -10.22 9.83 -5.24
C THR A 165 -8.75 9.93 -5.62
N ASN A 166 -8.19 11.14 -5.60
CA ASN A 166 -6.79 11.42 -5.89
C ASN A 166 -6.01 11.78 -4.61
N ASP A 167 -6.43 11.23 -3.47
CA ASP A 167 -5.87 11.51 -2.15
C ASP A 167 -5.24 10.23 -1.62
N ASP A 168 -3.92 10.20 -1.46
CA ASP A 168 -3.20 8.98 -1.08
C ASP A 168 -3.39 8.60 0.38
N ASP A 169 -3.67 9.58 1.24
CA ASP A 169 -3.68 9.38 2.69
C ASP A 169 -5.09 9.04 3.19
N ILE A 170 -6.11 9.76 2.70
CA ILE A 170 -7.50 9.64 3.18
C ILE A 170 -8.42 9.05 2.10
N GLY A 171 -8.02 9.10 0.83
CA GLY A 171 -8.76 8.52 -0.30
C GLY A 171 -9.21 7.06 -0.09
N PRO A 172 -8.34 6.15 0.42
CA PRO A 172 -8.73 4.76 0.70
C PRO A 172 -9.92 4.63 1.67
N ILE A 173 -9.99 5.53 2.66
CA ILE A 173 -11.03 5.54 3.70
C ILE A 173 -12.31 6.21 3.18
N ILE A 174 -12.18 7.40 2.61
CA ILE A 174 -13.35 8.21 2.24
C ILE A 174 -14.14 7.58 1.09
N ARG A 175 -13.47 6.85 0.18
CA ARG A 175 -14.17 6.17 -0.93
C ARG A 175 -15.16 5.11 -0.43
N GLU A 176 -14.83 4.40 0.66
CA GLU A 176 -15.70 3.37 1.27
C GLU A 176 -16.91 4.02 1.94
N ILE A 177 -16.69 5.09 2.69
CA ILE A 177 -17.75 5.88 3.33
C ILE A 177 -18.73 6.40 2.27
N ILE A 178 -18.21 7.01 1.19
CA ILE A 178 -19.03 7.53 0.09
C ILE A 178 -19.79 6.37 -0.58
N LYS A 179 -19.14 5.23 -0.84
CA LYS A 179 -19.79 4.04 -1.43
C LYS A 179 -21.01 3.62 -0.63
N TYR A 180 -20.85 3.34 0.67
CA TYR A 180 -21.96 2.87 1.49
C TYR A 180 -23.05 3.93 1.66
N ARG A 181 -22.68 5.21 1.74
CA ARG A 181 -23.66 6.30 1.80
C ARG A 181 -24.53 6.35 0.54
N LEU A 182 -23.92 6.22 -0.64
CA LEU A 182 -24.63 6.19 -1.92
C LEU A 182 -25.52 4.94 -2.04
N ILE A 183 -25.06 3.79 -1.54
CA ILE A 183 -25.86 2.55 -1.52
C ILE A 183 -27.07 2.69 -0.59
N ASP A 184 -26.89 3.20 0.62
CA ASP A 184 -28.00 3.43 1.56
C ASP A 184 -29.06 4.37 0.93
N GLU A 185 -28.62 5.47 0.31
CA GLU A 185 -29.51 6.41 -0.36
C GLU A 185 -30.27 5.76 -1.54
N ALA A 186 -29.56 5.00 -2.39
CA ALA A 186 -30.15 4.33 -3.54
C ALA A 186 -31.16 3.24 -3.15
N LEU A 187 -30.96 2.58 -2.00
CA LEU A 187 -31.87 1.58 -1.44
C LEU A 187 -33.02 2.20 -0.61
N GLY A 188 -33.01 3.52 -0.38
CA GLY A 188 -33.98 4.19 0.47
C GLY A 188 -33.85 3.81 1.95
N LEU A 189 -32.65 3.48 2.40
CA LEU A 189 -32.34 3.09 3.77
C LEU A 189 -31.85 4.29 4.58
N GLU A 190 -32.10 4.27 5.89
CA GLU A 190 -31.47 5.22 6.79
C GLU A 190 -29.94 5.04 6.76
N PRO A 191 -29.16 6.14 6.65
CA PRO A 191 -27.71 6.05 6.54
C PRO A 191 -27.06 5.38 7.74
N TYR A 192 -26.15 4.45 7.47
CA TYR A 192 -25.32 3.84 8.51
C TYR A 192 -24.11 4.74 8.83
N ASP A 193 -23.73 4.83 10.11
CA ASP A 193 -22.64 5.71 10.58
C ASP A 193 -21.25 5.11 10.28
N TRP A 194 -20.95 4.97 8.99
CA TRP A 194 -19.64 4.51 8.51
C TRP A 194 -18.51 5.46 8.87
N ASP A 195 -18.79 6.76 9.00
CA ASP A 195 -17.82 7.77 9.43
C ASP A 195 -17.20 7.40 10.78
N SER A 196 -18.03 7.14 11.79
CA SER A 196 -17.56 6.80 13.14
C SER A 196 -16.87 5.44 13.17
N ILE A 197 -17.42 4.46 12.44
CA ILE A 197 -16.84 3.10 12.38
C ILE A 197 -15.44 3.16 11.79
N ILE A 198 -15.30 3.75 10.60
CA ILE A 198 -14.01 3.80 9.92
C ILE A 198 -13.02 4.67 10.71
N LYS A 199 -13.43 5.80 11.30
CA LYS A 199 -12.53 6.59 12.18
C LYS A 199 -11.97 5.76 13.33
N ASN A 200 -12.81 4.94 13.97
CA ASN A 200 -12.36 4.08 15.06
C ASN A 200 -11.41 2.99 14.55
N VAL A 201 -11.70 2.36 13.41
CA VAL A 201 -10.82 1.34 12.80
C VAL A 201 -9.50 1.95 12.38
N SER A 202 -9.51 3.08 11.69
CA SER A 202 -8.30 3.79 11.28
C SER A 202 -7.48 4.23 12.48
N GLY A 203 -8.12 4.70 13.57
CA GLY A 203 -7.42 5.02 14.82
C GLY A 203 -6.83 3.80 15.55
N LEU A 204 -7.40 2.60 15.35
CA LEU A 204 -6.88 1.32 15.86
C LEU A 204 -5.78 0.72 14.96
N ALA A 205 -5.86 0.96 13.65
CA ALA A 205 -4.87 0.55 12.66
C ALA A 205 -3.69 1.52 12.57
N VAL A 206 -3.80 2.70 13.19
CA VAL A 206 -2.62 3.54 13.36
C VAL A 206 -1.77 2.91 14.43
N PRO A 207 -0.50 2.61 14.12
CA PRO A 207 0.45 2.18 15.11
C PRO A 207 0.37 3.14 16.30
N THR A 208 -0.01 2.63 17.48
CA THR A 208 0.55 3.21 18.71
C THR A 208 2.04 3.26 18.45
N ASP A 209 2.65 4.43 18.59
CA ASP A 209 4.08 4.67 18.36
C ASP A 209 4.94 3.83 19.33
N ASN A 210 4.92 2.51 19.13
CA ASN A 210 5.69 1.50 19.84
C ASN A 210 7.13 1.49 19.32
N SER A 211 7.43 2.29 18.28
CA SER A 211 8.77 2.55 17.76
C SER A 211 9.60 3.49 18.65
N SER A 212 9.10 3.86 19.83
CA SER A 212 9.93 4.56 20.81
C SER A 212 11.01 3.61 21.34
N ARG A 213 12.15 3.58 20.62
CA ARG A 213 13.42 2.99 21.03
C ARG A 213 13.56 3.14 22.54
N PRO A 214 13.64 2.03 23.31
CA PRO A 214 13.71 2.13 24.76
C PRO A 214 14.85 3.06 25.18
N THR A 215 14.65 3.85 26.23
CA THR A 215 15.70 4.76 26.74
C THR A 215 16.98 4.02 27.13
N ASN A 216 16.86 2.72 27.46
CA ASN A 216 17.96 1.81 27.75
C ASN A 216 18.13 0.73 26.66
N ALA A 217 17.88 1.07 25.39
CA ALA A 217 18.10 0.14 24.28
C ALA A 217 19.54 -0.39 24.29
N SER A 218 19.67 -1.71 24.21
CA SER A 218 20.94 -2.42 24.12
C SER A 218 21.44 -2.45 22.68
N ASP A 219 22.76 -2.41 22.50
CA ASP A 219 23.37 -2.58 21.19
C ASP A 219 23.15 -4.03 20.68
N PRO A 220 23.09 -4.22 19.34
CA PRO A 220 23.03 -5.55 18.75
C PRO A 220 24.27 -6.39 19.12
N SER A 221 24.10 -7.70 19.10
CA SER A 221 25.22 -8.64 19.30
C SER A 221 26.28 -8.61 18.20
N ILE A 222 25.98 -7.93 17.09
CA ILE A 222 26.83 -7.76 15.91
C ILE A 222 27.07 -6.26 15.73
N ASP A 223 28.31 -5.85 15.49
CA ASP A 223 28.64 -4.44 15.29
C ASP A 223 27.84 -3.83 14.12
N PHE A 224 27.33 -2.60 14.30
CA PHE A 224 26.50 -1.92 13.30
C PHE A 224 27.17 -1.82 11.93
N THR A 225 28.49 -1.65 11.88
CA THR A 225 29.22 -1.59 10.60
C THR A 225 29.21 -2.92 9.87
N SER A 226 29.18 -4.05 10.60
CA SER A 226 29.12 -5.39 10.03
C SER A 226 27.73 -5.75 9.50
N LEU A 227 26.68 -5.06 9.96
CA LEU A 227 25.31 -5.21 9.45
C LEU A 227 25.11 -4.52 8.08
N ALA A 228 26.00 -3.61 7.67
CA ALA A 228 25.95 -3.02 6.34
C ALA A 228 26.43 -4.03 5.27
N GLY A 229 25.66 -4.18 4.19
CA GLY A 229 25.97 -5.13 3.12
C GLY A 229 24.78 -5.49 2.25
N THR A 230 25.01 -6.38 1.29
CA THR A 230 23.99 -6.96 0.41
C THR A 230 23.39 -8.21 1.05
N TYR A 231 22.07 -8.21 1.20
CA TYR A 231 21.25 -9.29 1.72
C TYR A 231 20.39 -9.87 0.59
N ASN A 232 20.48 -11.18 0.36
CA ASN A 232 19.74 -11.88 -0.69
C ASN A 232 18.67 -12.81 -0.11
N ASN A 233 17.51 -12.80 -0.75
CA ASN A 233 16.54 -13.88 -0.68
C ASN A 233 16.11 -14.27 -2.12
N PRO A 234 15.94 -15.57 -2.45
CA PRO A 234 15.58 -15.99 -3.81
C PRO A 234 14.24 -15.45 -4.33
N GLY A 235 13.26 -15.19 -3.46
CA GLY A 235 11.95 -14.67 -3.83
C GLY A 235 11.89 -13.14 -3.88
N TYR A 236 12.65 -12.46 -3.03
CA TYR A 236 12.62 -10.99 -2.88
C TYR A 236 13.81 -10.26 -3.52
N GLY A 237 14.85 -10.99 -3.95
CA GLY A 237 16.03 -10.41 -4.55
C GLY A 237 17.02 -9.85 -3.52
N ASN A 238 17.76 -8.81 -3.94
CA ASN A 238 18.84 -8.21 -3.16
C ASN A 238 18.42 -6.88 -2.55
N PHE A 239 18.73 -6.68 -1.27
CA PHE A 239 18.77 -5.37 -0.63
C PHE A 239 20.21 -5.04 -0.24
N THR A 240 20.71 -3.87 -0.66
CA THR A 240 22.03 -3.39 -0.23
C THR A 240 21.87 -2.28 0.78
N PHE A 241 22.16 -2.59 2.04
CA PHE A 241 22.02 -1.68 3.16
C PHE A 241 23.33 -0.97 3.47
N CYS A 242 23.24 0.35 3.61
CA CYS A 242 24.31 1.24 3.99
C CYS A 242 24.04 1.81 5.39
N LEU A 243 25.02 1.69 6.29
CA LEU A 243 24.93 2.36 7.58
C LEU A 243 25.03 3.87 7.38
N VAL A 244 24.03 4.62 7.85
CA VAL A 244 24.06 6.08 7.88
C VAL A 244 25.03 6.51 8.98
N SER A 245 26.24 6.89 8.58
CA SER A 245 27.32 7.28 9.49
C SER A 245 28.10 8.49 8.94
N LEU A 246 28.97 9.08 9.77
CA LEU A 246 29.86 10.17 9.34
C LEU A 246 30.97 9.69 8.40
N GLU A 247 31.34 8.42 8.48
CA GLU A 247 32.40 7.79 7.68
C GLU A 247 31.82 6.54 7.00
N PRO A 248 30.96 6.70 5.97
CA PRO A 248 30.39 5.57 5.26
C PRO A 248 31.45 4.90 4.37
N THR A 249 31.26 3.61 4.12
CA THR A 249 32.07 2.82 3.18
C THR A 249 32.02 3.39 1.77
N GLU A 250 33.03 3.08 0.94
CA GLU A 250 33.17 3.68 -0.39
C GLU A 250 31.92 3.48 -1.25
N SER A 251 31.37 2.27 -1.21
CA SER A 251 30.14 1.90 -1.90
C SER A 251 28.89 2.64 -1.41
N CYS A 252 28.88 3.11 -0.16
CA CYS A 252 27.74 3.77 0.48
C CYS A 252 27.81 5.30 0.50
N ARG A 253 28.97 5.89 0.15
CA ARG A 253 29.21 7.35 0.25
C ARG A 253 28.14 8.18 -0.45
N GLU A 254 27.74 7.82 -1.67
CA GLU A 254 26.77 8.61 -2.43
C GLU A 254 25.38 8.59 -1.80
N LEU A 255 24.89 7.40 -1.44
CA LEU A 255 23.57 7.25 -0.82
C LEU A 255 23.51 7.98 0.52
N VAL A 256 24.51 7.79 1.39
CA VAL A 256 24.56 8.40 2.72
C VAL A 256 24.74 9.92 2.64
N ALA A 257 25.60 10.42 1.75
CA ALA A 257 25.81 11.86 1.59
C ALA A 257 24.55 12.60 1.12
N ASN A 258 23.74 11.96 0.28
CA ASN A 258 22.51 12.55 -0.26
C ASN A 258 21.27 12.28 0.61
N ALA A 259 21.35 11.38 1.59
CA ALA A 259 20.20 10.93 2.37
C ALA A 259 19.42 12.07 3.04
N SER A 260 20.11 13.03 3.68
CA SER A 260 19.45 14.16 4.35
C SER A 260 18.75 15.13 3.39
N THR A 261 19.22 15.19 2.14
CA THR A 261 18.64 16.05 1.10
C THR A 261 17.46 15.37 0.42
N LEU A 262 17.58 14.08 0.08
CA LEU A 262 16.54 13.30 -0.58
C LEU A 262 15.43 12.89 0.38
N LEU A 263 15.78 12.63 1.64
CA LEU A 263 14.89 12.13 2.68
C LEU A 263 14.85 13.07 3.90
N PRO A 264 14.50 14.35 3.72
CA PRO A 264 14.56 15.33 4.80
C PRO A 264 13.61 14.94 5.94
N GLY A 265 14.15 14.88 7.16
CA GLY A 265 13.38 14.55 8.37
C GLY A 265 12.99 13.07 8.52
N ALA A 266 13.24 12.22 7.53
CA ALA A 266 12.86 10.80 7.57
C ALA A 266 13.81 9.94 8.41
N ILE A 267 15.08 10.32 8.50
CA ILE A 267 16.12 9.56 9.22
C ILE A 267 16.55 10.36 10.45
N ASN A 268 16.45 9.75 11.63
CA ASN A 268 16.95 10.34 12.87
C ASN A 268 18.48 10.11 12.96
N PRO A 269 19.32 11.16 12.89
CA PRO A 269 20.78 10.99 12.90
C PRO A 269 21.34 10.49 14.23
N THR A 270 20.52 10.46 15.29
CA THR A 270 20.94 9.98 16.62
C THR A 270 20.72 8.48 16.82
N VAL A 271 20.03 7.81 15.88
CA VAL A 271 19.73 6.39 15.95
C VAL A 271 20.42 5.66 14.79
N PRO A 272 21.21 4.60 15.06
CA PRO A 272 21.82 3.81 13.99
C PRO A 272 20.76 3.31 13.01
N THR A 273 20.96 3.63 11.72
CA THR A 273 20.00 3.33 10.66
C THR A 273 20.72 2.72 9.46
N LEU A 274 20.23 1.59 8.98
CA LEU A 274 20.64 0.98 7.72
C LEU A 274 19.68 1.44 6.62
N LEU A 275 20.21 2.12 5.61
CA LEU A 275 19.44 2.68 4.49
C LEU A 275 19.77 1.92 3.20
N ALA A 276 18.74 1.51 2.47
CA ALA A 276 18.87 0.95 1.13
C ALA A 276 18.05 1.76 0.13
N LYS A 277 18.56 1.89 -1.10
CA LYS A 277 17.73 2.26 -2.25
C LYS A 277 17.05 0.99 -2.75
N ALA A 278 15.73 1.03 -2.90
CA ALA A 278 14.94 -0.07 -3.42
C ALA A 278 14.62 0.18 -4.90
N ASP A 279 14.68 -0.88 -5.70
CA ASP A 279 14.14 -0.91 -7.07
C ASP A 279 12.78 -1.61 -7.03
N ALA A 280 11.80 -0.96 -6.41
CA ALA A 280 10.48 -1.51 -6.17
C ALA A 280 9.38 -0.52 -6.54
N VAL A 281 8.26 -1.03 -7.06
CA VAL A 281 7.12 -0.21 -7.54
C VAL A 281 6.48 0.62 -6.42
N PHE A 282 6.52 0.11 -5.18
CA PHE A 282 5.86 0.72 -4.03
C PHE A 282 6.82 1.24 -2.94
N ALA A 283 8.11 1.37 -3.25
CA ALA A 283 9.08 1.98 -2.34
C ALA A 283 10.34 2.40 -3.10
N GLU A 284 10.86 3.60 -2.85
CA GLU A 284 12.13 4.05 -3.42
C GLU A 284 13.30 3.81 -2.47
N TYR A 285 13.05 3.91 -1.16
CA TYR A 285 14.03 3.65 -0.11
C TYR A 285 13.45 2.76 0.98
N VAL A 286 14.32 2.01 1.63
CA VAL A 286 14.02 1.19 2.80
C VAL A 286 14.98 1.58 3.91
N ALA A 287 14.46 1.81 5.11
CA ALA A 287 15.27 2.01 6.32
C ALA A 287 14.98 0.93 7.34
N LEU A 288 16.06 0.44 7.97
CA LEU A 288 16.02 -0.35 9.19
C LEU A 288 16.62 0.50 10.30
N THR A 289 15.77 0.99 11.19
CA THR A 289 16.17 1.87 12.31
C THR A 289 16.34 1.04 13.57
N HIS A 290 17.48 1.12 14.25
CA HIS A 290 17.74 0.30 15.44
C HIS A 290 16.70 0.54 16.54
N SER A 291 16.08 -0.52 17.03
CA SER A 291 15.12 -0.47 18.13
C SER A 291 15.72 -1.00 19.44
N ASP A 292 15.99 -2.29 19.57
CA ASP A 292 16.66 -2.86 20.75
C ASP A 292 17.34 -4.19 20.44
N GLY A 293 18.56 -4.38 20.96
CA GLY A 293 19.38 -5.55 20.70
C GLY A 293 19.52 -5.76 19.20
N ASN A 294 19.13 -6.94 18.72
CA ASN A 294 19.24 -7.33 17.32
C ASN A 294 18.07 -6.84 16.43
N LYS A 295 17.11 -6.10 16.98
CA LYS A 295 15.88 -5.70 16.29
C LYS A 295 15.96 -4.29 15.70
N PHE A 296 15.32 -4.14 14.55
CA PHE A 296 15.25 -2.91 13.79
C PHE A 296 13.83 -2.73 13.24
N ASP A 297 13.33 -1.50 13.34
CA ASP A 297 12.03 -1.10 12.81
C ASP A 297 12.14 -0.85 11.31
N PHE A 298 11.20 -1.42 10.56
CA PHE A 298 11.17 -1.33 9.11
C PHE A 298 10.31 -0.14 8.63
N ALA A 299 10.86 0.66 7.72
CA ALA A 299 10.12 1.72 7.04
C ALA A 299 10.44 1.72 5.55
N THR A 300 9.42 2.00 4.74
CA THR A 300 9.59 2.33 3.31
C THR A 300 9.39 3.83 3.10
N MET A 301 10.05 4.39 2.10
CA MET A 301 10.00 5.81 1.84
C MET A 301 9.98 6.12 0.35
N TYR A 302 9.39 7.28 0.04
CA TYR A 302 9.48 7.94 -1.26
C TYR A 302 10.15 9.30 -1.11
N SER A 303 10.99 9.66 -2.08
CA SER A 303 11.50 11.02 -2.24
C SER A 303 10.75 11.71 -3.38
N PHE A 304 10.25 12.91 -3.13
CA PHE A 304 9.53 13.69 -4.12
C PHE A 304 10.17 15.06 -4.28
N SER A 305 10.44 15.46 -5.52
CA SER A 305 10.95 16.80 -5.82
C SER A 305 9.91 17.88 -5.52
N THR A 306 10.36 19.04 -5.06
CA THR A 306 9.55 20.24 -4.89
C THR A 306 9.98 21.35 -5.84
N ASN A 307 9.15 22.40 -5.95
CA ASN A 307 9.51 23.63 -6.67
C ASN A 307 10.30 24.63 -5.79
N ASN A 308 10.67 24.27 -4.56
CA ASN A 308 11.41 25.11 -3.64
C ASN A 308 12.90 24.77 -3.70
N SER A 309 13.73 25.69 -4.20
CA SER A 309 15.19 25.49 -4.28
C SER A 309 15.87 25.32 -2.91
N GLU A 310 15.28 25.82 -1.82
CA GLU A 310 15.81 25.68 -0.47
C GLU A 310 15.46 24.32 0.16
N GLN A 311 14.40 23.67 -0.32
CA GLN A 311 13.98 22.32 0.09
C GLN A 311 13.61 21.52 -1.16
N PRO A 312 14.59 21.13 -1.99
CA PRO A 312 14.35 20.58 -3.31
C PRO A 312 13.63 19.23 -3.29
N PHE A 313 13.58 18.56 -2.14
CA PHE A 313 12.83 17.33 -1.94
C PHE A 313 12.02 17.38 -0.64
N TRP A 314 11.04 16.50 -0.55
CA TRP A 314 10.39 16.09 0.68
C TRP A 314 10.22 14.57 0.66
N ALA A 315 10.05 13.95 1.83
CA ALA A 315 9.90 12.50 1.93
C ALA A 315 8.59 12.09 2.58
N LYS A 316 7.99 11.05 2.02
CA LYS A 316 6.88 10.33 2.64
C LYS A 316 7.45 9.07 3.28
N VAL A 317 7.25 8.92 4.59
CA VAL A 317 7.64 7.73 5.36
C VAL A 317 6.40 6.89 5.60
N LEU A 318 6.49 5.61 5.25
CA LEU A 318 5.46 4.61 5.49
C LEU A 318 6.05 3.58 6.46
N THR A 319 5.62 3.67 7.72
CA THR A 319 5.95 2.69 8.75
C THR A 319 4.91 1.58 8.73
N VAL A 320 5.38 0.34 8.88
CA VAL A 320 4.52 -0.84 9.02
C VAL A 320 4.78 -1.39 10.42
N SER A 321 3.86 -1.16 11.35
CA SER A 321 4.11 -1.36 12.79
C SER A 321 4.59 -2.74 13.18
N ASP A 322 4.12 -3.74 12.47
CA ASP A 322 4.33 -5.12 12.86
C ASP A 322 5.63 -5.65 12.25
N PHE A 323 6.16 -4.97 11.21
CA PHE A 323 7.34 -5.43 10.48
C PHE A 323 8.60 -5.15 11.29
N VAL A 324 9.26 -6.22 11.71
CA VAL A 324 10.52 -6.17 12.46
C VAL A 324 11.58 -6.92 11.68
N ALA A 325 12.72 -6.26 11.48
CA ALA A 325 13.94 -6.91 11.04
C ALA A 325 14.76 -7.34 12.26
N GLU A 326 15.19 -8.60 12.30
CA GLU A 326 16.06 -9.12 13.37
C GLU A 326 17.30 -9.77 12.78
N PHE A 327 18.48 -9.35 13.24
CA PHE A 327 19.76 -9.87 12.76
C PHE A 327 20.32 -10.98 13.66
N ALA A 328 20.97 -11.96 13.06
CA ALA A 328 21.72 -12.97 13.80
C ALA A 328 23.00 -13.39 13.09
N ALA A 329 24.01 -13.76 13.88
CA ALA A 329 25.18 -14.46 13.40
C ALA A 329 24.83 -15.94 13.26
N THR A 330 25.22 -16.52 12.14
CA THR A 330 25.01 -17.92 11.80
C THR A 330 26.35 -18.55 11.41
N ASP A 331 26.37 -19.88 11.27
CA ASP A 331 27.54 -20.60 10.76
C ASP A 331 27.97 -20.14 9.36
N ASN A 332 27.06 -19.53 8.60
CA ASN A 332 27.27 -19.06 7.24
C ASN A 332 27.40 -17.53 7.13
N GLY A 333 27.64 -16.82 8.23
CA GLY A 333 27.75 -15.36 8.27
C GLY A 333 26.51 -14.70 8.89
N ILE A 334 26.21 -13.46 8.49
CA ILE A 334 25.11 -12.69 9.07
C ILE A 334 23.83 -12.96 8.27
N GLY A 335 22.72 -13.15 8.97
CA GLY A 335 21.40 -13.19 8.37
C GLY A 335 20.44 -12.18 8.99
N MET A 336 19.36 -11.92 8.27
CA MET A 336 18.32 -10.98 8.63
C MET A 336 16.96 -11.66 8.45
N ALA A 337 16.23 -11.82 9.54
CA ALA A 337 14.84 -12.24 9.53
C ALA A 337 13.95 -11.02 9.35
N MET A 338 13.00 -11.11 8.42
CA MET A 338 11.86 -10.19 8.34
C MET A 338 10.64 -10.92 8.88
N ASN A 339 9.98 -10.35 9.88
CA ASN A 339 8.81 -10.90 10.56
C ASN A 339 7.70 -9.86 10.68
N GLY A 340 6.49 -10.28 11.06
CA GLY A 340 5.35 -9.39 11.34
C GLY A 340 4.32 -9.33 10.23
N GLY A 341 4.17 -10.39 9.45
CA GLY A 341 3.31 -10.45 8.28
C GLY A 341 3.98 -9.97 6.99
N PHE A 342 5.31 -9.94 6.92
CA PHE A 342 6.09 -9.50 5.77
C PHE A 342 5.76 -10.26 4.47
N TRP A 343 5.46 -11.55 4.58
CA TRP A 343 5.03 -12.39 3.46
C TRP A 343 3.51 -12.47 3.23
N GLY A 344 2.70 -11.87 4.11
CA GLY A 344 1.24 -11.78 3.97
C GLY A 344 0.47 -13.10 4.09
N ALA A 345 1.07 -14.19 4.61
CA ALA A 345 0.46 -15.52 4.63
C ALA A 345 -0.69 -15.69 5.66
N GLY A 346 -1.05 -14.65 6.43
CA GLY A 346 -2.05 -14.75 7.50
C GLY A 346 -1.54 -15.56 8.70
N ALA A 347 -2.46 -16.18 9.46
CA ALA A 347 -2.12 -16.90 10.69
C ALA A 347 -1.31 -18.19 10.41
N GLY A 348 -0.10 -18.28 10.98
CA GLY A 348 0.74 -19.48 10.87
C GLY A 348 2.24 -19.17 10.91
N ASP A 349 2.70 -18.52 11.98
CA ASP A 349 4.11 -18.11 12.10
C ASP A 349 5.05 -19.32 12.02
N PRO A 350 6.17 -19.20 11.29
CA PRO A 350 7.20 -20.23 11.28
C PRO A 350 7.68 -20.54 12.70
N THR A 351 7.88 -21.83 12.98
CA THR A 351 8.32 -22.31 14.30
C THR A 351 9.66 -23.02 14.19
N GLY A 352 10.49 -22.86 15.22
CA GLY A 352 11.82 -23.45 15.28
C GLY A 352 12.65 -22.88 16.42
N ASP A 353 13.83 -23.47 16.61
CA ASP A 353 14.72 -23.13 17.73
C ASP A 353 15.60 -21.92 17.38
N SER A 354 16.02 -21.83 16.11
CA SER A 354 16.82 -20.73 15.58
C SER A 354 15.98 -19.55 15.09
N LEU A 355 16.60 -18.38 14.93
CA LEU A 355 15.95 -17.22 14.31
C LEU A 355 15.62 -17.48 12.83
N GLU A 356 16.48 -18.19 12.11
CA GLU A 356 16.26 -18.54 10.69
C GLU A 356 15.03 -19.43 10.51
N GLU A 357 14.79 -20.40 11.39
CA GLU A 357 13.61 -21.28 11.32
C GLU A 357 12.30 -20.57 11.70
N ARG A 358 12.37 -19.53 12.54
CA ARG A 358 11.21 -18.71 12.92
C ARG A 358 10.97 -17.51 12.00
N ALA A 359 11.86 -17.26 11.05
CA ALA A 359 11.74 -16.13 10.14
C ALA A 359 10.65 -16.37 9.10
N GLU A 360 9.74 -15.41 8.90
CA GLU A 360 8.81 -15.44 7.75
C GLU A 360 9.59 -15.37 6.44
N VAL A 361 10.54 -14.44 6.38
CA VAL A 361 11.49 -14.33 5.27
C VAL A 361 12.89 -14.17 5.80
N TRP A 362 13.75 -15.11 5.43
CA TRP A 362 15.18 -15.07 5.78
C TRP A 362 16.02 -14.55 4.62
N PHE A 363 16.80 -13.51 4.88
CA PHE A 363 17.82 -13.01 3.99
C PHE A 363 19.22 -13.36 4.51
N ARG A 364 20.10 -13.76 3.59
CA ARG A 364 21.51 -14.02 3.90
C ARG A 364 22.37 -12.87 3.42
N GLN A 365 23.29 -12.39 4.25
CA GLN A 365 24.30 -11.44 3.80
C GLN A 365 25.26 -12.15 2.84
N VAL A 366 25.29 -11.71 1.59
CA VAL A 366 26.11 -12.31 0.52
C VAL A 366 27.36 -11.50 0.22
N VAL A 367 27.35 -10.20 0.54
CA VAL A 367 28.49 -9.30 0.34
C VAL A 367 28.48 -8.24 1.46
N PRO A 368 29.50 -8.16 2.34
CA PRO A 368 29.64 -7.04 3.28
C PRO A 368 29.85 -5.72 2.54
N SER A 369 29.43 -4.58 3.11
CA SER A 369 29.74 -3.29 2.49
C SER A 369 31.25 -3.02 2.57
N THR A 370 31.87 -2.66 1.43
CA THR A 370 33.29 -2.30 1.31
C THR A 370 33.48 -0.81 1.13
#